data_AF-A0A536FKJ4-F1
#
_entry.id   AF-A0A536FKJ4-F1
#
_cell.length_a   1.000
_cell.length_b   1.000
_cell.length_c   1.000
_cell.angle_alpha   90.00
_cell.angle_beta   90.00
_cell.angle_gamma   90.00
#
_symmetry.space_group_name_H-M   'P 1'
#
loop_
_entity.id
_entity.type
_entity.pdbx_description
1 polymer ?
#
loop_
_entity_poly.entity_id
_entity_poly.type
_entity_poly.pdbx_seq_one_letter_code
_entity_poly.pdbx_strand_id
1 'polypeptide(L)'
;MRPAVQLLAQPQLDAIVEVMGGIEPASTYISTALQAGRQVITANKQLVAAQGPPLACLGPLRFEASVASAIPIVETLADALGADRIGSIMGILNGTTNSMLAAMGGGASYADALADAQRRGLAEADPSADVDAHDPAAKLAILAMLAFRRRIDPSQIARVGIRDLGPGQMEDGRRRGFVIKLIAAAAIHDGARIEADIRPRLVPADAPMARVHGAMNAIAVDAEYAGSLIFEGPGAGPDAAASAVLADLIRAAKGVPASAGSLLATLADTSPVTVVPLGPTAPYPAAS
;
A
#
# COMPACT_ATOMS: atom_id res chain seq x y z
N MET A 1 -17.88 -19.97 13.28
CA MET A 1 -16.41 -20.06 13.12
C MET A 1 -15.88 -21.44 12.66
N ARG A 2 -16.69 -22.51 12.57
CA ARG A 2 -16.24 -23.84 12.07
C ARG A 2 -15.96 -24.01 10.54
N PRO A 3 -16.36 -23.13 9.60
CA PRO A 3 -16.16 -23.40 8.15
C PRO A 3 -14.71 -23.37 7.65
N ALA A 4 -13.87 -22.46 8.14
CA ALA A 4 -12.53 -22.24 7.57
C ALA A 4 -11.58 -23.43 7.82
N VAL A 5 -11.56 -23.97 9.04
CA VAL A 5 -10.73 -25.15 9.38
C VAL A 5 -11.14 -26.38 8.57
N GLN A 6 -12.43 -26.56 8.32
CA GLN A 6 -12.93 -27.66 7.49
C GLN A 6 -12.55 -27.50 6.03
N LEU A 7 -12.57 -26.27 5.50
CA LEU A 7 -12.10 -25.97 4.15
C LEU A 7 -10.62 -26.31 4.01
N LEU A 8 -9.77 -25.84 4.94
CA LEU A 8 -8.33 -26.10 4.92
C LEU A 8 -7.96 -27.60 4.98
N ALA A 9 -8.82 -28.42 5.58
CA ALA A 9 -8.61 -29.87 5.66
C ALA A 9 -8.93 -30.62 4.35
N GLN A 10 -9.49 -29.96 3.34
CA GLN A 10 -9.85 -30.62 2.09
C GLN A 10 -8.60 -30.96 1.25
N PRO A 11 -8.37 -32.24 0.89
CA PRO A 11 -7.15 -32.66 0.21
C PRO A 11 -7.05 -32.17 -1.24
N GLN A 12 -8.16 -31.73 -1.85
CA GLN A 12 -8.25 -31.39 -3.27
C GLN A 12 -8.08 -29.89 -3.58
N LEU A 13 -7.83 -29.02 -2.59
CA LEU A 13 -7.73 -27.59 -2.85
C LEU A 13 -6.36 -27.20 -3.38
N ASP A 14 -6.28 -26.61 -4.57
CA ASP A 14 -5.00 -26.14 -5.12
C ASP A 14 -4.56 -24.78 -4.57
N ALA A 15 -5.54 -23.93 -4.25
CA ALA A 15 -5.32 -22.57 -3.78
C ALA A 15 -6.34 -22.15 -2.71
N ILE A 16 -5.93 -21.23 -1.84
CA ILE A 16 -6.77 -20.57 -0.84
C ILE A 16 -6.78 -19.07 -1.11
N VAL A 17 -7.97 -18.48 -1.11
CA VAL A 17 -8.16 -17.03 -1.18
C VAL A 17 -8.55 -16.52 0.20
N GLU A 18 -7.74 -15.61 0.75
CA GLU A 18 -7.90 -15.03 2.07
C GLU A 18 -8.22 -13.52 1.97
N VAL A 19 -9.40 -13.14 2.45
CA VAL A 19 -9.93 -11.77 2.37
C VAL A 19 -10.50 -11.30 3.71
N MET A 20 -10.00 -11.85 4.82
CA MET A 20 -10.32 -11.40 6.17
C MET A 20 -9.47 -10.16 6.51
N GLY A 21 -9.98 -9.36 7.45
CA GLY A 21 -9.21 -8.30 8.10
C GLY A 21 -8.51 -8.80 9.36
N GLY A 22 -7.49 -8.07 9.80
CA GLY A 22 -6.77 -8.35 11.05
C GLY A 22 -5.68 -9.42 10.90
N ILE A 23 -4.92 -9.64 11.97
CA ILE A 23 -3.78 -10.57 11.99
C ILE A 23 -4.21 -12.00 12.29
N GLU A 24 -5.00 -12.20 13.34
CA GLU A 24 -5.58 -13.50 13.70
C GLU A 24 -7.10 -13.46 13.53
N PRO A 25 -7.73 -14.54 13.02
CA PRO A 25 -7.17 -15.87 12.74
C PRO A 25 -6.49 -16.02 11.35
N ALA A 26 -6.31 -14.92 10.61
CA ALA A 26 -5.79 -14.96 9.23
C ALA A 26 -4.39 -15.59 9.12
N SER A 27 -3.47 -15.23 10.01
CA SER A 27 -2.11 -15.80 10.03
C SER A 27 -2.13 -17.32 10.23
N THR A 28 -2.94 -17.80 11.18
CA THR A 28 -3.10 -19.24 11.43
C THR A 28 -3.61 -19.97 10.18
N TYR A 29 -4.59 -19.42 9.47
CA TYR A 29 -5.15 -20.07 8.28
C TYR A 29 -4.19 -20.05 7.08
N ILE A 30 -3.51 -18.92 6.86
CA ILE A 30 -2.54 -18.77 5.78
C ILE A 30 -1.34 -19.69 5.99
N SER A 31 -0.75 -19.70 7.18
CA SER A 31 0.40 -20.56 7.49
C SER A 31 0.05 -22.04 7.34
N THR A 32 -1.12 -22.48 7.84
CA THR A 32 -1.61 -23.85 7.67
C THR A 32 -1.75 -24.23 6.19
N ALA A 33 -2.33 -23.35 5.36
CA ALA A 33 -2.49 -23.61 3.93
C ALA A 33 -1.14 -23.73 3.20
N LEU A 34 -0.22 -22.79 3.47
CA LEU A 34 1.11 -22.77 2.85
C LEU A 34 1.93 -24.02 3.22
N GLN A 35 1.93 -24.40 4.51
CA GLN A 35 2.62 -25.60 4.99
C GLN A 35 2.05 -26.90 4.40
N ALA A 36 0.77 -26.91 4.04
CA ALA A 36 0.14 -28.01 3.32
C ALA A 36 0.45 -28.01 1.80
N GLY A 37 1.38 -27.15 1.34
CA GLY A 37 1.80 -27.04 -0.04
C GLY A 37 0.80 -26.31 -0.95
N ARG A 38 -0.16 -25.58 -0.38
CA ARG A 38 -1.19 -24.86 -1.16
C ARG A 38 -0.69 -23.48 -1.56
N GLN A 39 -1.21 -22.97 -2.68
CA GLN A 39 -1.02 -21.57 -3.04
C GLN A 39 -1.94 -20.69 -2.19
N VAL A 40 -1.46 -19.55 -1.70
CA VAL A 40 -2.28 -18.58 -0.99
C VAL A 40 -2.31 -17.27 -1.74
N ILE A 41 -3.52 -16.72 -1.93
CA ILE A 41 -3.77 -15.38 -2.44
C ILE A 41 -4.45 -14.59 -1.32
N THR A 42 -3.89 -13.44 -0.92
CA THR A 42 -4.43 -12.62 0.17
C THR A 42 -4.55 -11.13 -0.18
N ALA A 43 -5.59 -10.48 0.33
CA ALA A 43 -5.71 -9.01 0.31
C ALA A 43 -5.27 -8.35 1.64
N ASN A 44 -4.71 -9.13 2.58
CA ASN A 44 -4.47 -8.71 3.94
C ASN A 44 -3.14 -7.97 4.11
N LYS A 45 -3.16 -6.68 3.79
CA LYS A 45 -2.03 -5.74 3.94
C LYS A 45 -1.41 -5.70 5.35
N GLN A 46 -2.22 -5.79 6.40
CA GLN A 46 -1.72 -5.72 7.77
C GLN A 46 -0.87 -6.96 8.09
N LEU A 47 -1.37 -8.13 7.73
CA LEU A 47 -0.65 -9.38 7.92
C LEU A 47 0.60 -9.46 7.05
N VAL A 48 0.52 -9.10 5.76
CA VAL A 48 1.67 -9.13 4.86
C VAL A 48 2.75 -8.12 5.29
N ALA A 49 2.37 -6.92 5.72
CA ALA A 49 3.33 -5.94 6.22
C ALA A 49 4.06 -6.42 7.49
N ALA A 50 3.35 -7.11 8.40
CA ALA A 50 3.91 -7.55 9.67
C ALA A 50 4.65 -8.91 9.60
N GLN A 51 4.12 -9.85 8.83
CA GLN A 51 4.52 -11.27 8.82
C GLN A 51 4.74 -11.83 7.41
N GLY A 52 4.71 -10.99 6.36
CA GLY A 52 4.90 -11.42 4.97
C GLY A 52 6.18 -12.23 4.74
N PRO A 53 7.37 -11.76 5.18
CA PRO A 53 8.62 -12.49 5.01
C PRO A 53 8.59 -13.93 5.58
N PRO A 54 8.31 -14.17 6.88
CA PRO A 54 8.26 -15.54 7.39
C PRO A 54 7.12 -16.38 6.81
N LEU A 55 5.97 -15.79 6.47
CA LEU A 55 4.88 -16.53 5.81
C LEU A 55 5.29 -17.00 4.41
N ALA A 56 5.98 -16.16 3.65
CA ALA A 56 6.41 -16.50 2.29
C ALA A 56 7.46 -17.63 2.23
N CYS A 57 8.18 -17.90 3.32
CA CYS A 57 9.03 -19.08 3.43
C CYS A 57 8.25 -20.40 3.47
N LEU A 58 6.97 -20.36 3.84
CA LEU A 58 6.14 -21.56 4.00
C LEU A 58 5.59 -22.06 2.66
N GLY A 59 5.54 -21.22 1.62
CA GLY A 59 5.02 -21.60 0.31
C GLY A 59 4.66 -20.40 -0.59
N PRO A 60 3.99 -20.64 -1.73
CA PRO A 60 3.62 -19.60 -2.68
C PRO A 60 2.57 -18.64 -2.12
N LEU A 61 2.99 -17.42 -1.77
CA LEU A 61 2.16 -16.34 -1.25
C LEU A 61 2.03 -15.22 -2.30
N ARG A 62 0.80 -14.92 -2.72
CA ARG A 62 0.47 -13.79 -3.60
C ARG A 62 -0.43 -12.80 -2.88
N PHE A 63 -0.22 -11.53 -3.16
CA PHE A 63 -0.83 -10.45 -2.39
C PHE A 63 -1.00 -9.14 -3.18
N GLU A 64 -1.23 -9.21 -4.50
CA GLU A 64 -1.44 -8.02 -5.34
C GLU A 64 -2.55 -7.13 -4.76
N ALA A 65 -3.67 -7.74 -4.37
CA ALA A 65 -4.83 -7.03 -3.80
C ALA A 65 -4.55 -6.32 -2.47
N SER A 66 -3.42 -6.61 -1.79
CA SER A 66 -3.07 -5.97 -0.52
C SER A 66 -2.61 -4.52 -0.69
N VAL A 67 -2.09 -4.14 -1.87
CA VAL A 67 -1.59 -2.80 -2.13
C VAL A 67 -2.25 -2.21 -3.38
N ALA A 68 -2.96 -1.11 -3.19
CA ALA A 68 -3.57 -0.33 -4.28
C ALA A 68 -4.53 -1.09 -5.21
N SER A 69 -5.09 -2.23 -4.75
CA SER A 69 -6.16 -2.99 -5.41
C SER A 69 -5.90 -3.21 -6.91
N ALA A 70 -6.63 -2.51 -7.80
CA ALA A 70 -6.57 -2.75 -9.24
C ALA A 70 -5.26 -2.28 -9.90
N ILE A 71 -4.42 -1.53 -9.19
CA ILE A 71 -3.14 -1.06 -9.71
C ILE A 71 -2.12 -2.20 -9.58
N PRO A 72 -1.59 -2.76 -10.69
CA PRO A 72 -0.66 -3.89 -10.64
C PRO A 72 0.73 -3.38 -10.24
N ILE A 73 0.99 -3.29 -8.93
CA ILE A 73 2.23 -2.71 -8.41
C ILE A 73 3.09 -3.73 -7.67
N VAL A 74 2.49 -4.73 -7.04
CA VAL A 74 3.22 -5.73 -6.23
C VAL A 74 4.10 -6.59 -7.13
N GLU A 75 3.52 -7.22 -8.14
CA GLU A 75 4.30 -8.04 -9.08
C GLU A 75 5.13 -7.17 -10.03
N THR A 76 4.69 -5.94 -10.33
CA THR A 76 5.50 -5.01 -11.13
C THR A 76 6.82 -4.68 -10.44
N LEU A 77 6.81 -4.42 -9.13
CA LEU A 77 8.03 -4.17 -8.36
C LEU A 77 8.91 -5.41 -8.22
N ALA A 78 8.29 -6.58 -8.03
CA ALA A 78 9.01 -7.82 -7.78
C ALA A 78 9.59 -8.48 -9.05
N ASP A 79 8.90 -8.34 -10.19
CA ASP A 79 9.20 -9.04 -11.43
C ASP A 79 9.59 -8.06 -12.55
N ALA A 80 8.66 -7.21 -13.00
CA ALA A 80 8.87 -6.33 -14.16
C ALA A 80 10.01 -5.32 -13.95
N LEU A 81 10.14 -4.78 -12.73
CA LEU A 81 11.24 -3.90 -12.29
C LEU A 81 12.29 -4.67 -11.46
N GLY A 82 12.21 -6.00 -11.42
CA GLY A 82 13.07 -6.87 -10.62
C GLY A 82 14.55 -6.81 -10.98
N ALA A 83 14.92 -6.26 -12.15
CA ALA A 83 16.30 -6.02 -12.57
C ALA A 83 16.77 -4.56 -12.41
N ASP A 84 15.87 -3.64 -12.05
CA ASP A 84 16.18 -2.22 -11.91
C ASP A 84 16.54 -1.85 -10.45
N ARG A 85 17.16 -0.67 -10.29
CA ARG A 85 17.47 -0.05 -9.01
C ARG A 85 16.45 1.04 -8.74
N ILE A 86 15.48 0.73 -7.87
CA ILE A 86 14.46 1.68 -7.44
C ILE A 86 15.06 2.54 -6.31
N GLY A 87 15.13 3.84 -6.56
CA GLY A 87 15.64 4.82 -5.60
C GLY A 87 14.53 5.40 -4.71
N SER A 88 13.33 5.58 -5.26
CA SER A 88 12.20 6.19 -4.54
C SER A 88 10.86 5.58 -4.93
N ILE A 89 9.93 5.58 -3.97
CA ILE A 89 8.51 5.33 -4.18
C ILE A 89 7.71 6.42 -3.49
N MET A 90 6.72 6.94 -4.19
CA MET A 90 5.72 7.87 -3.67
C MET A 90 4.32 7.33 -3.96
N GLY A 91 3.39 7.48 -3.01
CA GLY A 91 2.03 7.01 -3.21
C GLY A 91 0.97 7.89 -2.56
N ILE A 92 -0.13 8.07 -3.29
CA ILE A 92 -1.44 8.36 -2.73
C ILE A 92 -2.12 7.01 -2.55
N LEU A 93 -2.02 6.43 -1.35
CA LEU A 93 -2.36 5.03 -1.11
C LEU A 93 -3.73 4.81 -0.45
N ASN A 94 -4.47 5.89 -0.19
CA ASN A 94 -5.75 5.86 0.50
C ASN A 94 -6.77 6.81 -0.14
N GLY A 95 -7.79 6.23 -0.79
CA GLY A 95 -8.81 6.99 -1.52
C GLY A 95 -9.71 7.83 -0.61
N THR A 96 -9.96 7.40 0.62
CA THR A 96 -10.78 8.13 1.61
C THR A 96 -10.15 9.48 1.93
N THR A 97 -8.88 9.48 2.34
CA THR A 97 -8.14 10.71 2.66
C THR A 97 -7.90 11.55 1.40
N ASN A 98 -7.68 10.95 0.22
CA ASN A 98 -7.56 11.71 -1.02
C ASN A 98 -8.85 12.48 -1.37
N SER A 99 -10.01 11.83 -1.23
CA SER A 99 -11.31 12.47 -1.44
C SER A 99 -11.56 13.57 -0.40
N MET A 100 -11.23 13.34 0.87
CA MET A 100 -11.41 14.33 1.93
C MET A 100 -10.53 15.56 1.71
N LEU A 101 -9.24 15.37 1.40
CA LEU A 101 -8.31 16.47 1.12
C LEU A 101 -8.73 17.30 -0.11
N ALA A 102 -9.30 16.65 -1.14
CA ALA A 102 -9.87 17.36 -2.28
C ALA A 102 -11.06 18.24 -1.88
N ALA A 103 -11.98 17.73 -1.06
CA ALA A 103 -13.12 18.50 -0.55
C ALA A 103 -12.67 19.68 0.33
N MET A 104 -11.69 19.44 1.21
CA MET A 104 -11.11 20.48 2.07
C MET A 104 -10.36 21.55 1.26
N GLY A 105 -9.69 21.16 0.16
CA GLY A 105 -9.06 22.10 -0.77
C GLY A 105 -10.08 22.96 -1.52
N GLY A 106 -11.31 22.47 -1.68
CA GLY A 106 -12.46 23.20 -2.19
C GLY A 106 -13.17 24.10 -1.15
N GLY A 107 -12.72 24.07 0.11
CA GLY A 107 -13.24 24.91 1.19
C GLY A 107 -14.11 24.19 2.22
N ALA A 108 -14.30 22.88 2.13
CA ALA A 108 -15.01 22.12 3.15
C ALA A 108 -14.21 22.06 4.47
N SER A 109 -14.91 22.01 5.61
CA SER A 109 -14.25 21.68 6.88
C SER A 109 -13.84 20.19 6.91
N TYR A 110 -12.90 19.82 7.79
CA TYR A 110 -12.56 18.41 8.02
C TYR A 110 -13.80 17.58 8.39
N ALA A 111 -14.66 18.11 9.27
CA ALA A 111 -15.86 17.43 9.73
C ALA A 111 -16.86 17.19 8.58
N ASP A 112 -17.07 18.20 7.73
CA ASP A 112 -17.96 18.08 6.56
C ASP A 112 -17.42 17.09 5.53
N ALA A 113 -16.10 17.13 5.28
CA ALA A 113 -15.44 16.21 4.36
C ALA A 113 -15.51 14.76 4.85
N LEU A 114 -15.32 14.52 6.15
CA LEU A 114 -15.48 13.20 6.76
C LEU A 114 -16.92 12.71 6.69
N ALA A 115 -17.88 13.56 7.05
CA ALA A 115 -19.30 13.23 6.99
C ALA A 115 -19.75 12.90 5.56
N ASP A 116 -19.21 13.60 4.56
CA ASP A 116 -19.45 13.28 3.15
C ASP A 116 -18.85 11.94 2.73
N ALA A 117 -17.60 11.67 3.11
CA ALA A 117 -16.95 10.39 2.84
C ALA A 117 -17.73 9.22 3.46
N GLN A 118 -18.25 9.37 4.69
CA GLN A 118 -19.09 8.36 5.35
C GLN A 118 -20.43 8.16 4.63
N ARG A 119 -21.13 9.23 4.24
CA ARG A 119 -22.39 9.13 3.48
C ARG A 119 -22.22 8.41 2.15
N ARG A 120 -21.06 8.59 1.50
CA ARG A 120 -20.71 7.95 0.23
C ARG A 120 -20.17 6.53 0.39
N GLY A 121 -20.05 6.03 1.62
CA GLY A 121 -19.49 4.72 1.92
C GLY A 121 -17.98 4.61 1.66
N LEU A 122 -17.27 5.74 1.56
CA LEU A 122 -15.81 5.77 1.42
C LEU A 122 -15.11 5.61 2.77
N ALA A 123 -15.68 6.17 3.83
CA ALA A 123 -15.16 6.05 5.20
C ALA A 123 -16.10 5.22 6.07
N GLU A 124 -15.53 4.40 6.94
CA GLU A 124 -16.28 3.70 7.98
C GLU A 124 -16.69 4.65 9.12
N ALA A 125 -17.52 4.15 10.05
CA ALA A 125 -17.91 4.90 11.24
C ALA A 125 -16.70 5.30 12.10
N ASP A 126 -15.74 4.39 12.25
CA ASP A 126 -14.40 4.69 12.76
C ASP A 126 -13.41 4.82 11.58
N PRO A 127 -13.04 6.05 11.19
CA PRO A 127 -12.16 6.28 10.04
C PRO A 127 -10.67 6.22 10.39
N SER A 128 -10.31 5.83 11.62
CA SER A 128 -8.93 5.99 12.15
C SER A 128 -7.89 5.27 11.29
N ALA A 129 -8.24 4.12 10.71
CA ALA A 129 -7.34 3.42 9.79
C ALA A 129 -6.90 4.29 8.60
N ASP A 130 -7.80 5.14 8.10
CA ASP A 130 -7.57 6.03 6.96
C ASP A 130 -6.95 7.36 7.40
N VAL A 131 -7.64 8.10 8.29
CA VAL A 131 -7.31 9.50 8.59
C VAL A 131 -6.06 9.66 9.46
N ASP A 132 -5.68 8.61 10.20
CA ASP A 132 -4.42 8.54 10.95
C ASP A 132 -3.33 7.79 10.17
N ALA A 133 -3.58 7.47 8.90
CA ALA A 133 -2.62 6.88 7.98
C ALA A 133 -2.11 5.46 8.36
N HIS A 134 -2.87 4.66 9.10
CA HIS A 134 -2.49 3.26 9.40
C HIS A 134 -2.54 2.36 8.15
N ASP A 135 -3.60 2.49 7.35
CA ASP A 135 -3.76 1.79 6.07
C ASP A 135 -2.61 2.08 5.08
N PRO A 136 -2.32 3.34 4.73
CA PRO A 136 -1.21 3.65 3.82
C PRO A 136 0.15 3.25 4.40
N ALA A 137 0.34 3.16 5.72
CA ALA A 137 1.59 2.69 6.32
C ALA A 137 1.87 1.21 6.07
N ALA A 138 0.85 0.35 6.23
CA ALA A 138 0.99 -1.06 5.89
C ALA A 138 1.33 -1.25 4.40
N LYS A 139 0.65 -0.51 3.52
CA LYS A 139 0.90 -0.51 2.07
C LYS A 139 2.32 -0.02 1.75
N LEU A 140 2.77 1.06 2.36
CA LEU A 140 4.11 1.60 2.14
C LEU A 140 5.20 0.63 2.60
N ALA A 141 5.01 -0.05 3.74
CA ALA A 141 5.97 -1.06 4.20
C ALA A 141 6.14 -2.18 3.17
N ILE A 142 5.04 -2.67 2.59
CA ILE A 142 5.08 -3.70 1.55
C ILE A 142 5.80 -3.18 0.30
N LEU A 143 5.40 -2.00 -0.21
CA LEU A 143 6.03 -1.39 -1.39
C LEU A 143 7.55 -1.21 -1.19
N ALA A 144 7.95 -0.68 -0.04
CA ALA A 144 9.35 -0.40 0.24
C ALA A 144 10.17 -1.70 0.44
N MET A 145 9.60 -2.77 1.02
CA MET A 145 10.26 -4.07 1.08
C MET A 145 10.53 -4.64 -0.31
N LEU A 146 9.54 -4.57 -1.21
CA LEU A 146 9.67 -5.05 -2.59
C LEU A 146 10.69 -4.21 -3.37
N ALA A 147 10.58 -2.89 -3.29
CA ALA A 147 11.41 -1.99 -4.08
C ALA A 147 12.89 -1.99 -3.67
N PHE A 148 13.14 -1.94 -2.36
CA PHE A 148 14.49 -1.78 -1.83
C PHE A 148 15.13 -3.10 -1.45
N ARG A 149 14.39 -4.22 -1.49
CA ARG A 149 14.88 -5.56 -1.15
C ARG A 149 15.54 -5.56 0.25
N ARG A 150 14.84 -4.95 1.20
CA ARG A 150 15.23 -4.83 2.61
C ARG A 150 14.01 -5.09 3.47
N ARG A 151 14.19 -5.80 4.58
CA ARG A 151 13.12 -5.98 5.55
C ARG A 151 12.84 -4.65 6.24
N ILE A 152 11.56 -4.30 6.32
CA ILE A 152 11.08 -3.08 6.98
C ILE A 152 10.11 -3.48 8.08
N ASP A 153 10.28 -2.91 9.26
CA ASP A 153 9.29 -3.00 10.33
C ASP A 153 8.28 -1.85 10.16
N PRO A 154 6.99 -2.14 9.90
CA PRO A 154 5.97 -1.11 9.71
C PRO A 154 5.84 -0.15 10.91
N SER A 155 6.21 -0.57 12.12
CA SER A 155 6.15 0.26 13.33
C SER A 155 7.17 1.42 13.32
N GLN A 156 8.23 1.32 12.52
CA GLN A 156 9.23 2.38 12.36
C GLN A 156 8.77 3.48 11.39
N ILE A 157 7.70 3.25 10.61
CA ILE A 157 7.21 4.23 9.64
C ILE A 157 6.40 5.31 10.36
N ALA A 158 6.94 6.51 10.39
CA ALA A 158 6.26 7.66 10.99
C ALA A 158 5.01 8.04 10.19
N ARG A 159 3.96 8.43 10.92
CA ARG A 159 2.66 8.80 10.35
C ARG A 159 2.20 10.12 10.94
N VAL A 160 1.76 11.01 10.06
CA VAL A 160 0.98 12.19 10.39
C VAL A 160 -0.30 12.10 9.57
N GLY A 161 -1.44 12.11 10.26
CA GLY A 161 -2.75 12.04 9.64
C GLY A 161 -3.21 13.36 9.04
N ILE A 162 -4.49 13.42 8.69
CA ILE A 162 -5.13 14.63 8.13
C ILE A 162 -6.00 15.39 9.13
N ARG A 163 -6.17 14.89 10.37
CA ARG A 163 -7.09 15.45 11.38
C ARG A 163 -6.82 16.91 11.71
N ASP A 164 -5.54 17.26 11.84
CA ASP A 164 -5.12 18.58 12.32
C ASP A 164 -4.94 19.61 11.18
N LEU A 165 -5.35 19.26 9.95
CA LEU A 165 -5.26 20.18 8.81
C LEU A 165 -6.37 21.24 8.87
N GLY A 166 -5.95 22.49 9.05
CA GLY A 166 -6.86 23.64 9.10
C GLY A 166 -7.17 24.25 7.71
N PRO A 167 -8.29 24.97 7.56
CA PRO A 167 -8.63 25.68 6.32
C PRO A 167 -7.54 26.67 5.86
N GLY A 168 -6.87 27.33 6.81
CA GLY A 168 -5.79 28.28 6.50
C GLY A 168 -4.58 27.61 5.81
N GLN A 169 -4.24 26.37 6.17
CA GLN A 169 -3.17 25.62 5.51
C GLN A 169 -3.56 25.21 4.09
N MET A 170 -4.82 24.78 3.90
CA MET A 170 -5.36 24.44 2.58
C MET A 170 -5.35 25.66 1.66
N GLU A 171 -5.80 26.81 2.17
CA GLU A 171 -5.85 28.06 1.40
C GLU A 171 -4.45 28.59 1.07
N ASP A 172 -3.51 28.56 2.01
CA ASP A 172 -2.12 28.97 1.77
C ASP A 172 -1.47 28.16 0.66
N GLY A 173 -1.60 26.82 0.72
CA GLY A 173 -1.09 25.93 -0.32
C GLY A 173 -1.65 26.30 -1.70
N ARG A 174 -2.97 26.47 -1.79
CA ARG A 174 -3.64 26.85 -3.04
C ARG A 174 -3.17 28.19 -3.59
N ARG A 175 -3.04 29.22 -2.75
CA ARG A 175 -2.55 30.55 -3.19
C ARG A 175 -1.13 30.50 -3.72
N ARG A 176 -0.33 29.55 -3.25
CA ARG A 176 1.06 29.32 -3.67
C ARG A 176 1.18 28.38 -4.88
N GLY A 177 0.08 27.90 -5.45
CA GLY A 177 0.10 26.99 -6.60
C GLY A 177 0.26 25.51 -6.25
N PHE A 178 -0.11 25.10 -5.03
CA PHE A 178 0.01 23.72 -4.54
C PHE A 178 -1.35 23.16 -4.11
N VAL A 179 -1.45 21.83 -4.09
CA VAL A 179 -2.51 21.07 -3.42
C VAL A 179 -1.91 20.27 -2.27
N ILE A 180 -2.72 19.96 -1.25
CA ILE A 180 -2.28 19.09 -0.15
C ILE A 180 -2.72 17.66 -0.44
N LYS A 181 -1.79 16.71 -0.40
CA LYS A 181 -2.03 15.26 -0.53
C LYS A 181 -1.45 14.53 0.68
N LEU A 182 -2.11 13.46 1.12
CA LEU A 182 -1.53 12.53 2.08
C LEU A 182 -0.57 11.62 1.29
N ILE A 183 0.72 11.91 1.39
CA ILE A 183 1.75 11.20 0.64
C ILE A 183 2.43 10.19 1.53
N ALA A 184 2.41 8.93 1.08
CA ALA A 184 3.26 7.87 1.58
C ALA A 184 4.52 7.82 0.73
N ALA A 185 5.69 7.99 1.34
CA ALA A 185 6.94 8.10 0.62
C ALA A 185 8.01 7.24 1.25
N ALA A 186 8.81 6.59 0.41
CA ALA A 186 10.02 5.93 0.84
C ALA A 186 11.15 6.14 -0.17
N ALA A 187 12.37 6.31 0.32
CA ALA A 187 13.58 6.44 -0.50
C ALA A 187 14.72 5.66 0.14
N ILE A 188 15.60 5.11 -0.69
CA ILE A 188 16.84 4.47 -0.23
C ILE A 188 18.04 5.33 -0.62
N HIS A 189 18.89 5.61 0.37
CA HIS A 189 20.14 6.32 0.19
C HIS A 189 21.32 5.41 0.51
N ASP A 190 22.39 5.54 -0.27
CA ASP A 190 23.65 4.80 -0.09
C ASP A 190 23.48 3.26 0.02
N GLY A 191 22.39 2.72 -0.53
CA GLY A 191 22.08 1.28 -0.55
C GLY A 191 21.73 0.65 0.81
N ALA A 192 21.61 1.45 1.88
CA ALA A 192 21.40 0.93 3.24
C ALA A 192 20.40 1.74 4.08
N ARG A 193 20.40 3.07 3.96
CA ARG A 193 19.52 3.92 4.77
C ARG A 193 18.18 4.09 4.07
N ILE A 194 17.10 3.71 4.74
CA ILE A 194 15.74 3.93 4.25
C ILE A 194 15.14 5.13 4.97
N GLU A 195 14.69 6.10 4.19
CA GLU A 195 13.80 7.14 4.67
C GLU A 195 12.37 6.74 4.30
N ALA A 196 11.44 6.69 5.26
CA ALA A 196 10.02 6.45 4.96
C ALA A 196 9.08 7.16 5.95
N ASP A 197 8.03 7.80 5.45
CA ASP A 197 6.92 8.30 6.26
C ASP A 197 5.63 8.49 5.45
N ILE A 198 4.54 8.75 6.17
CA ILE A 198 3.27 9.19 5.59
C ILE A 198 2.88 10.50 6.25
N ARG A 199 2.63 11.54 5.45
CA ARG A 199 2.16 12.83 5.96
C ARG A 199 1.48 13.68 4.89
N PRO A 200 0.67 14.68 5.27
CA PRO A 200 0.23 15.71 4.35
C PRO A 200 1.43 16.48 3.78
N ARG A 201 1.49 16.62 2.46
CA ARG A 201 2.55 17.35 1.76
C ARG A 201 1.96 18.29 0.71
N LEU A 202 2.63 19.42 0.49
CA LEU A 202 2.35 20.33 -0.63
C LEU A 202 2.85 19.69 -1.92
N VAL A 203 1.97 19.53 -2.89
CA VAL A 203 2.25 18.97 -4.22
C VAL A 203 1.98 20.05 -5.27
N PRO A 204 2.90 20.33 -6.21
CA PRO A 204 2.66 21.33 -7.27
C PRO A 204 1.36 21.02 -8.02
N ALA A 205 0.51 22.03 -8.23
CA ALA A 205 -0.82 21.79 -8.80
C ALA A 205 -0.79 21.28 -10.26
N ASP A 206 0.31 21.52 -10.97
CA ASP A 206 0.55 21.05 -12.34
C ASP A 206 1.12 19.63 -12.42
N ALA A 207 1.71 19.12 -11.34
CA ALA A 207 2.31 17.79 -11.26
C ALA A 207 1.27 16.66 -11.46
N PRO A 208 1.66 15.51 -12.05
CA PRO A 208 0.76 14.38 -12.27
C PRO A 208 0.01 13.93 -11.00
N MET A 209 0.72 13.82 -9.86
CA MET A 209 0.12 13.36 -8.60
C MET A 209 -0.93 14.33 -8.04
N ALA A 210 -0.91 15.63 -8.42
CA ALA A 210 -1.95 16.57 -8.02
C ALA A 210 -3.30 16.25 -8.68
N ARG A 211 -3.27 15.66 -9.87
CA ARG A 211 -4.44 15.35 -10.72
C ARG A 211 -5.13 14.04 -10.32
N VAL A 212 -4.58 13.30 -9.36
CA VAL A 212 -5.20 12.09 -8.82
C VAL A 212 -6.37 12.50 -7.93
N HIS A 213 -7.59 12.36 -8.44
CA HIS A 213 -8.81 12.88 -7.81
C HIS A 213 -9.71 11.80 -7.21
N GLY A 214 -10.62 12.23 -6.34
CA GLY A 214 -11.62 11.36 -5.73
C GLY A 214 -10.98 10.24 -4.90
N ALA A 215 -11.47 9.02 -5.07
CA ALA A 215 -10.99 7.83 -4.37
C ALA A 215 -9.88 7.08 -5.14
N MET A 216 -9.29 7.70 -6.16
CA MET A 216 -8.20 7.12 -6.93
C MET A 216 -6.91 7.09 -6.09
N ASN A 217 -6.10 6.07 -6.34
CA ASN A 217 -4.75 5.95 -5.84
C ASN A 217 -3.76 6.16 -6.98
N ALA A 218 -2.54 6.53 -6.61
CA ALA A 218 -1.42 6.54 -7.54
C ALA A 218 -0.13 6.15 -6.83
N ILE A 219 0.77 5.47 -7.55
CA ILE A 219 2.11 5.13 -7.10
C ILE A 219 3.08 5.62 -8.17
N ALA A 220 3.98 6.52 -7.79
CA ALA A 220 5.15 6.88 -8.57
C ALA A 220 6.36 6.08 -8.10
N VAL A 221 7.14 5.57 -9.04
CA VAL A 221 8.36 4.81 -8.81
C VAL A 221 9.47 5.48 -9.60
N ASP A 222 10.53 5.89 -8.92
CA ASP A 222 11.75 6.38 -9.58
C ASP A 222 12.79 5.26 -9.57
N ALA A 223 13.10 4.76 -10.77
CA ALA A 223 14.09 3.74 -11.01
C ALA A 223 15.23 4.28 -11.86
N GLU A 224 16.43 3.75 -11.68
CA GLU A 224 17.64 4.25 -12.35
C GLU A 224 17.58 4.13 -13.86
N TYR A 225 17.08 3.00 -14.39
CA TYR A 225 17.05 2.76 -15.82
C TYR A 225 15.68 3.04 -16.45
N ALA A 226 14.59 2.67 -15.78
CA ALA A 226 13.24 2.94 -16.27
C ALA A 226 12.80 4.40 -16.09
N GLY A 227 13.53 5.20 -15.31
CA GLY A 227 13.16 6.57 -14.99
C GLY A 227 11.96 6.65 -14.05
N SER A 228 11.15 7.70 -14.20
CA SER A 228 9.95 7.90 -13.39
C SER A 228 8.73 7.25 -14.04
N LEU A 229 8.09 6.34 -13.30
CA LEU A 229 6.89 5.63 -13.71
C LEU A 229 5.75 5.98 -12.77
N ILE A 230 4.56 6.25 -13.31
CA ILE A 230 3.35 6.51 -12.52
C ILE A 230 2.27 5.49 -12.87
N PHE A 231 1.76 4.83 -11.84
CA PHE A 231 0.64 3.90 -11.93
C PHE A 231 -0.56 4.51 -11.21
N GLU A 232 -1.65 4.76 -11.93
CA GLU A 232 -2.88 5.35 -11.38
C GLU A 232 -4.07 4.41 -11.61
N GLY A 233 -4.95 4.32 -10.63
CA GLY A 233 -6.14 3.48 -10.73
C GLY A 233 -6.99 3.45 -9.46
N PRO A 234 -8.10 2.70 -9.48
CA PRO A 234 -8.93 2.48 -8.30
C PRO A 234 -8.16 1.72 -7.23
N GLY A 235 -7.84 2.40 -6.13
CA GLY A 235 -7.05 1.85 -5.03
C GLY A 235 -7.82 1.04 -3.99
N ALA A 236 -9.14 1.06 -4.08
CA ALA A 236 -10.07 0.40 -3.16
C ALA A 236 -11.39 0.08 -3.89
N GLY A 237 -12.28 -0.63 -3.21
CA GLY A 237 -13.58 -1.06 -3.73
C GLY A 237 -13.63 -2.54 -4.08
N PRO A 238 -14.82 -3.17 -4.01
CA PRO A 238 -14.97 -4.61 -4.15
C PRO A 238 -14.51 -5.11 -5.52
N ASP A 239 -14.87 -4.43 -6.60
CA ASP A 239 -14.50 -4.84 -7.96
C ASP A 239 -12.99 -4.72 -8.21
N ALA A 240 -12.37 -3.65 -7.70
CA ALA A 240 -10.93 -3.43 -7.81
C ALA A 240 -10.13 -4.50 -7.05
N ALA A 241 -10.55 -4.82 -5.82
CA ALA A 241 -9.94 -5.87 -5.01
C ALA A 241 -10.16 -7.26 -5.63
N ALA A 242 -11.38 -7.55 -6.09
CA ALA A 242 -11.70 -8.81 -6.78
C ALA A 242 -10.87 -8.98 -8.05
N SER A 243 -10.68 -7.92 -8.84
CA SER A 243 -9.83 -7.94 -10.04
C SER A 243 -8.40 -8.37 -9.71
N ALA A 244 -7.80 -7.81 -8.66
CA ALA A 244 -6.43 -8.15 -8.26
C ALA A 244 -6.32 -9.58 -7.69
N VAL A 245 -7.30 -10.01 -6.87
CA VAL A 245 -7.38 -11.40 -6.37
C VAL A 245 -7.48 -12.39 -7.54
N LEU A 246 -8.34 -12.10 -8.52
CA LEU A 246 -8.51 -12.94 -9.71
C LEU A 246 -7.25 -12.97 -10.58
N ALA A 247 -6.53 -11.85 -10.70
CA ALA A 247 -5.24 -11.82 -11.40
C ALA A 247 -4.23 -12.77 -10.76
N ASP A 248 -4.11 -12.76 -9.42
CA ASP A 248 -3.24 -13.67 -8.69
C ASP A 248 -3.68 -15.13 -8.79
N LEU A 249 -5.00 -15.38 -8.79
CA LEU A 249 -5.54 -16.72 -8.99
C LEU A 249 -5.24 -17.25 -10.40
N ILE A 250 -5.34 -16.40 -11.43
CA ILE A 250 -4.97 -16.76 -12.81
C ILE A 250 -3.47 -17.04 -12.92
N ARG A 251 -2.61 -16.21 -12.30
CA ARG A 251 -1.16 -16.46 -12.22
C ARG A 251 -0.86 -17.79 -11.55
N ALA A 252 -1.52 -18.07 -10.42
CA ALA A 252 -1.42 -19.33 -9.69
C ALA A 252 -1.80 -20.55 -10.53
N ALA A 253 -2.93 -20.48 -11.24
CA ALA A 253 -3.42 -21.55 -12.11
C ALA A 253 -2.50 -21.80 -13.32
N LYS A 254 -1.81 -20.76 -13.81
CA LYS A 254 -0.83 -20.86 -14.90
C LYS A 254 0.56 -21.35 -14.46
N GLY A 255 0.78 -21.57 -13.15
CA GLY A 255 2.09 -21.92 -12.63
C GLY A 255 3.12 -20.79 -12.71
N VAL A 256 2.67 -19.53 -12.83
CA VAL A 256 3.57 -18.38 -12.78
C VAL A 256 4.14 -18.27 -11.37
N PRO A 257 5.46 -18.07 -11.18
CA PRO A 257 6.04 -17.88 -9.86
C PRO A 257 5.36 -16.74 -9.07
N ALA A 258 5.25 -16.90 -7.76
CA ALA A 258 4.80 -15.81 -6.88
C ALA A 258 5.99 -14.87 -6.59
N SER A 259 6.44 -14.10 -7.58
CA SER A 259 7.71 -13.36 -7.52
C SER A 259 7.80 -12.43 -6.31
N ALA A 260 6.72 -11.71 -5.98
CA ALA A 260 6.67 -10.88 -4.78
C ALA A 260 6.77 -11.69 -3.48
N GLY A 261 6.10 -12.84 -3.40
CA GLY A 261 6.23 -13.76 -2.26
C GLY A 261 7.65 -14.31 -2.14
N SER A 262 8.22 -14.80 -3.24
CA SER A 262 9.60 -15.30 -3.27
C SER A 262 10.61 -14.23 -2.84
N LEU A 263 10.42 -12.97 -3.26
CA LEU A 263 11.23 -11.84 -2.80
C LEU A 263 11.11 -11.66 -1.29
N LEU A 264 9.88 -11.59 -0.73
CA LEU A 264 9.70 -11.45 0.72
C LEU A 264 10.34 -12.61 1.49
N ALA A 265 10.29 -13.85 0.98
CA ALA A 265 10.94 -14.99 1.61
C ALA A 265 12.46 -14.79 1.77
N THR A 266 13.12 -14.15 0.79
CA THR A 266 14.57 -13.84 0.90
C THR A 266 14.90 -12.86 2.03
N LEU A 267 13.90 -12.11 2.52
CA LEU A 267 14.06 -11.12 3.59
C LEU A 267 13.85 -11.71 4.98
N ALA A 268 13.34 -12.94 5.10
CA ALA A 268 12.87 -13.51 6.37
C ALA A 268 13.97 -13.65 7.43
N ASP A 269 15.18 -14.04 7.02
CA ASP A 269 16.34 -14.22 7.90
C ASP A 269 17.16 -12.93 8.07
N THR A 270 16.73 -11.82 7.46
CA THR A 270 17.38 -10.52 7.60
C THR A 270 16.76 -9.73 8.75
N SER A 271 17.58 -8.92 9.43
CA SER A 271 17.07 -7.95 10.40
C SER A 271 16.38 -6.79 9.69
N PRO A 272 15.28 -6.24 10.24
CA PRO A 272 14.70 -5.00 9.74
C PRO A 272 15.76 -3.89 9.72
N VAL A 273 15.84 -3.16 8.60
CA VAL A 273 16.71 -1.98 8.53
C VAL A 273 16.13 -0.84 9.35
N THR A 274 16.98 0.11 9.73
CA THR A 274 16.53 1.35 10.37
C THR A 274 15.80 2.22 9.36
N VAL A 275 14.58 2.61 9.69
CA VAL A 275 13.79 3.58 8.94
C VAL A 275 13.81 4.90 9.68
N VAL A 276 14.12 5.98 8.96
CA VAL A 276 14.00 7.34 9.50
C VAL A 276 12.96 8.14 8.72
N PRO A 277 12.24 9.11 9.33
CA PRO A 277 11.27 9.91 8.59
C PRO A 277 11.96 10.78 7.53
N LEU A 278 11.35 10.94 6.35
CA LEU A 278 11.80 11.94 5.35
C LEU A 278 11.71 13.36 5.91
N GLY A 279 10.76 13.59 6.83
CA GLY A 279 10.54 14.90 7.42
C GLY A 279 9.75 15.85 6.50
N PRO A 280 9.52 17.09 6.96
CA PRO A 280 8.81 18.10 6.18
C PRO A 280 9.76 18.67 5.11
N THR A 281 9.72 18.12 3.91
CA THR A 281 10.40 18.75 2.77
C THR A 281 9.57 19.95 2.29
N ALA A 282 10.27 20.97 1.74
CA ALA A 282 9.66 21.99 0.86
C ALA A 282 8.90 21.29 -0.30
N PRO A 283 8.09 22.00 -1.13
CA PRO A 283 7.08 21.36 -1.98
C PRO A 283 7.52 20.01 -2.55
N TYR A 284 6.78 18.97 -2.19
CA TYR A 284 7.23 17.60 -2.40
C TYR A 284 7.35 17.35 -3.90
N PRO A 285 8.47 16.79 -4.37
CA PRO A 285 8.71 16.56 -5.80
C PRO A 285 7.81 15.43 -6.27
N ALA A 286 6.55 15.74 -6.52
CA ALA A 286 5.60 14.83 -7.12
C ALA A 286 6.05 14.60 -8.56
N ALA A 287 6.73 13.46 -8.79
CA ALA A 287 7.14 12.90 -10.09
C ALA A 287 6.99 13.90 -11.25
N SER A 288 8.06 14.64 -11.51
CA SER A 288 8.13 15.74 -12.49
C SER A 288 7.91 15.27 -13.91
#